data_AF-A0A4U3MMC8-F1
#
_entry.id   AF-A0A4U3MMC8-F1
#
_cell.length_a   1.000
_cell.length_b   1.000
_cell.length_c   1.000
_cell.angle_alpha   90.00
_cell.angle_beta   90.00
_cell.angle_gamma   90.00
#
_symmetry.space_group_name_H-M   'P 1'
#
loop_
_entity.id
_entity.type
_entity.pdbx_description
1 polymer ?
#
loop_
_entity_poly.entity_id
_entity_poly.type
_entity_poly.pdbx_seq_one_letter_code
_entity_poly.pdbx_strand_id
1 'polypeptide(L)'
;MVAFLKPAVLLFWRELPRAVTAGLFLLAALVPLIVSWMVDAPSWMTALAVLPPSLALTSVARFCALVARGEAPKLGELRRFDPVLALFVAGCAVLTGVTVVAGALAMVVLPYALAYGTLRDKPGLKALRGGAILVAFKPLWALTIVALHWLGGFAAAASTGVLAVVVVPLLLVVTATQTIGLLDEIDTLQGRTWPARR
;
A
#
# COMPACT_ATOMS: atom_id res chain seq x y z
N MET A 1 14.33 -4.56 -14.42
CA MET A 1 13.96 -4.31 -13.00
C MET A 1 13.72 -2.84 -12.66
N VAL A 2 14.39 -1.85 -13.28
CA VAL A 2 14.29 -0.42 -12.86
C VAL A 2 13.24 0.40 -13.64
N ALA A 3 12.59 -0.18 -14.65
CA ALA A 3 11.77 0.58 -15.61
C ALA A 3 10.58 1.34 -14.98
N PHE A 4 10.01 0.86 -13.87
CA PHE A 4 8.89 1.50 -13.18
C PHE A 4 9.30 2.49 -12.07
N LEU A 5 10.54 2.40 -11.56
CA LEU A 5 11.01 3.26 -10.47
C LEU A 5 11.13 4.71 -10.92
N LYS A 6 11.77 4.96 -12.07
CA LYS A 6 11.94 6.31 -12.62
C LYS A 6 10.59 7.03 -12.85
N PRO A 7 9.60 6.45 -13.55
CA PRO A 7 8.31 7.12 -13.74
C PRO A 7 7.54 7.30 -12.42
N ALA A 8 7.56 6.31 -11.53
CA ALA A 8 6.91 6.43 -10.21
C ALA A 8 7.49 7.60 -9.39
N VAL A 9 8.82 7.72 -9.36
CA VAL A 9 9.52 8.81 -8.66
C VAL A 9 9.21 10.16 -9.27
N LEU A 10 9.15 10.28 -10.60
CA LEU A 10 8.81 11.54 -11.26
C LEU A 10 7.36 11.97 -10.98
N LEU A 11 6.41 11.03 -11.04
CA LEU A 11 5.00 11.29 -10.70
C LEU A 11 4.86 11.71 -9.24
N PHE A 12 5.57 11.02 -8.35
CA PHE A 12 5.62 11.38 -6.94
C PHE A 12 6.17 12.79 -6.70
N TRP A 13 7.30 13.14 -7.33
CA TRP A 13 7.91 14.46 -7.20
C TRP A 13 7.00 15.59 -7.66
N ARG A 14 6.22 15.36 -8.74
CA ARG A 14 5.25 16.32 -9.23
C ARG A 14 4.15 16.62 -8.21
N GLU A 15 3.73 15.61 -7.45
CA GLU A 15 2.66 15.70 -6.46
C GLU A 15 3.20 15.79 -5.01
N LEU A 16 4.49 16.09 -4.84
CA LEU A 16 5.17 16.07 -3.55
C LEU A 16 4.44 16.85 -2.43
N PRO A 17 3.94 18.09 -2.65
CA PRO A 17 3.23 18.81 -1.60
C PRO A 17 1.99 18.05 -1.10
N ARG A 18 1.23 17.44 -2.01
CA ARG A 18 0.04 16.66 -1.66
C ARG A 18 0.40 15.30 -1.07
N ALA A 19 1.45 14.66 -1.57
CA ALA A 19 1.96 13.42 -1.01
C ALA A 19 2.45 13.60 0.43
N VAL A 20 3.10 14.74 0.74
CA VAL A 20 3.48 15.11 2.11
C VAL A 20 2.24 15.21 3.01
N THR A 21 1.15 15.85 2.54
CA THR A 21 -0.09 15.90 3.33
C THR A 21 -0.72 14.53 3.57
N ALA A 22 -0.66 13.62 2.59
CA ALA A 22 -1.11 12.25 2.74
C ALA A 22 -0.24 11.47 3.75
N GLY A 23 1.08 11.70 3.75
CA GLY A 23 2.00 11.15 4.74
C GLY A 23 1.76 11.67 6.15
N LEU A 24 1.57 12.99 6.30
CA LEU A 24 1.21 13.61 7.59
C LEU A 24 -0.12 13.09 8.12
N PHE A 25 -1.11 12.90 7.24
CA PHE A 25 -2.39 12.30 7.59
C PHE A 25 -2.20 10.87 8.16
N LEU A 26 -1.35 10.06 7.54
CA LEU A 26 -1.03 8.72 8.06
C LEU A 26 -0.30 8.78 9.40
N LEU A 27 0.67 9.69 9.57
CA LEU A 27 1.38 9.87 10.84
C LEU A 27 0.43 10.33 11.96
N ALA A 28 -0.49 11.25 11.67
CA ALA A 28 -1.51 11.66 12.62
C ALA A 28 -2.40 10.48 13.03
N ALA A 29 -2.73 9.59 12.08
CA ALA A 29 -3.49 8.37 12.37
C ALA A 29 -2.70 7.34 13.21
N LEU A 30 -1.36 7.42 13.27
CA LEU A 30 -0.54 6.57 14.14
C LEU A 30 -0.52 7.05 15.61
N VAL A 31 -0.96 8.28 15.90
CA VAL A 31 -0.91 8.84 17.26
C VAL A 31 -1.60 7.95 18.30
N PRO A 32 -2.82 7.42 18.10
CA PRO A 32 -3.46 6.55 19.08
C PRO A 32 -2.65 5.29 19.39
N LEU A 33 -1.99 4.72 18.37
CA LEU A 33 -1.12 3.56 18.52
C LEU A 33 0.12 3.94 19.33
N ILE A 34 0.81 5.02 18.98
CA ILE A 34 2.00 5.49 19.71
C ILE A 34 1.64 5.72 21.19
N VAL A 35 0.51 6.39 21.46
CA VAL A 35 0.04 6.64 22.82
C VAL A 35 -0.27 5.35 23.56
N SER A 36 -0.89 4.34 22.92
CA SER A 36 -1.15 3.06 23.57
C SER A 36 0.14 2.34 23.98
N TRP A 37 1.19 2.44 23.16
CA TRP A 37 2.52 1.89 23.50
C TRP A 37 3.21 2.68 24.61
N MET A 38 3.09 4.02 24.64
CA MET A 38 3.72 4.84 25.67
C MET A 38 3.09 4.68 27.06
N VAL A 39 1.82 4.32 27.13
CA VAL A 39 1.07 4.16 28.39
C VAL A 39 0.98 2.69 28.82
N ASP A 40 1.68 1.79 28.13
CA ASP A 40 1.60 0.33 28.35
C ASP A 40 0.16 -0.17 28.41
N ALA A 41 -0.66 0.31 27.48
CA ALA A 41 -2.08 0.01 27.47
C ALA A 41 -2.33 -1.50 27.33
N PRO A 42 -3.45 -2.01 27.88
CA PRO A 42 -3.87 -3.39 27.66
C PRO A 42 -3.85 -3.78 26.19
N SER A 43 -3.49 -5.03 25.91
CA SER A 43 -3.31 -5.55 24.54
C SER A 43 -4.52 -5.33 23.63
N TRP A 44 -5.74 -5.37 24.17
CA TRP A 44 -6.96 -5.09 23.42
C TRP A 44 -7.08 -3.61 23.00
N MET A 45 -6.60 -2.67 23.81
CA MET A 45 -6.56 -1.25 23.47
C MET A 45 -5.53 -0.99 22.37
N THR A 46 -4.34 -1.59 22.48
CA THR A 46 -3.32 -1.51 21.45
C THR A 46 -3.80 -2.11 20.13
N ALA A 47 -4.53 -3.23 20.17
CA ALA A 47 -5.15 -3.83 18.98
C ALA A 47 -6.18 -2.90 18.32
N LEU A 48 -7.03 -2.22 19.11
CA LEU A 48 -7.97 -1.23 18.58
C LEU A 48 -7.27 0.01 18.03
N ALA A 49 -6.15 0.42 18.63
CA ALA A 49 -5.35 1.56 18.18
C ALA A 49 -4.69 1.36 16.81
N VAL A 50 -4.66 0.13 16.29
CA VAL A 50 -4.22 -0.20 14.91
C VAL A 50 -5.28 0.14 13.86
N LEU A 51 -6.55 0.33 14.23
CA LEU A 51 -7.63 0.61 13.27
C LEU A 51 -7.46 1.97 12.57
N PRO A 52 -7.20 3.10 13.26
CA PRO A 52 -7.00 4.39 12.60
C PRO A 52 -5.87 4.39 11.54
N PRO A 53 -4.64 3.90 11.82
CA PRO A 53 -3.59 3.88 10.81
C PRO A 53 -3.89 2.89 9.67
N SER A 54 -4.59 1.79 9.94
CA SER A 54 -5.01 0.83 8.90
C SER A 54 -6.02 1.44 7.93
N LEU A 55 -7.01 2.19 8.44
CA LEU A 55 -7.96 2.93 7.60
C LEU A 55 -7.24 4.01 6.79
N ALA A 56 -6.39 4.81 7.44
CA ALA A 56 -5.62 5.84 6.77
C ALA A 56 -4.73 5.26 5.65
N LEU A 57 -4.12 4.08 5.86
CA LEU A 57 -3.32 3.42 4.85
C LEU A 57 -4.13 3.10 3.58
N THR A 58 -5.39 2.65 3.71
CA THR A 58 -6.25 2.37 2.54
C THR A 58 -6.57 3.63 1.73
N SER A 59 -6.80 4.77 2.40
CA SER A 59 -7.11 6.03 1.70
C SER A 59 -5.86 6.66 1.08
N VAL A 60 -4.71 6.57 1.74
CA VAL A 60 -3.42 6.99 1.18
C VAL A 60 -3.05 6.12 -0.02
N ALA A 61 -3.28 4.80 0.04
CA ALA A 61 -3.07 3.92 -1.11
C ALA A 61 -3.94 4.32 -2.31
N ARG A 62 -5.22 4.68 -2.07
CA ARG A 62 -6.11 5.21 -3.11
C ARG A 62 -5.58 6.50 -3.73
N PHE A 63 -5.16 7.45 -2.89
CA PHE A 63 -4.54 8.69 -3.32
C PHE A 63 -3.31 8.42 -4.20
N CYS A 64 -2.40 7.54 -3.75
CA CYS A 64 -1.18 7.18 -4.47
C CYS A 64 -1.45 6.43 -5.78
N ALA A 65 -2.52 5.62 -5.85
CA ALA A 65 -2.92 4.96 -7.08
C ALA A 65 -3.34 5.96 -8.17
N LEU A 66 -4.02 7.06 -7.81
CA LEU A 66 -4.35 8.15 -8.73
C LEU A 66 -3.08 8.86 -9.22
N VAL A 67 -2.12 9.13 -8.33
CA VAL A 67 -0.80 9.67 -8.72
C VAL A 67 -0.09 8.75 -9.71
N ALA A 68 -0.10 7.44 -9.45
CA ALA A 68 0.55 6.45 -10.32
C ALA A 68 -0.12 6.35 -11.70
N ARG A 69 -1.41 6.66 -11.82
CA ARG A 69 -2.12 6.80 -13.11
C ARG A 69 -1.82 8.12 -13.83
N GLY A 70 -1.06 9.02 -13.21
CA GLY A 70 -0.81 10.37 -13.72
C GLY A 70 -2.00 11.32 -13.57
N GLU A 71 -3.00 10.95 -12.79
CA GLU A 71 -4.12 11.81 -12.45
C GLU A 71 -3.71 12.81 -11.35
N ALA A 72 -4.40 13.95 -11.25
CA ALA A 72 -4.19 14.95 -10.20
C ALA A 72 -5.13 14.65 -9.01
N PRO A 73 -4.69 13.95 -7.97
CA PRO A 73 -5.57 13.56 -6.87
C PRO A 73 -6.01 14.76 -6.04
N LYS A 74 -7.30 14.76 -5.65
CA LYS A 74 -7.84 15.73 -4.71
C LYS A 74 -7.62 15.23 -3.28
N LEU A 75 -7.32 16.12 -2.35
CA LEU A 75 -7.19 15.77 -0.92
C LEU A 75 -8.48 15.16 -0.33
N GLY A 76 -9.64 15.45 -0.93
CA GLY A 76 -10.91 14.81 -0.57
C GLY A 76 -10.92 13.29 -0.72
N GLU A 77 -10.04 12.71 -1.55
CA GLU A 77 -9.92 11.25 -1.70
C GLU A 77 -9.38 10.57 -0.43
N LEU A 78 -8.67 11.31 0.45
CA LEU A 78 -8.19 10.78 1.73
C LEU A 78 -9.32 10.42 2.70
N ARG A 79 -10.56 10.88 2.44
CA ARG A 79 -11.76 10.54 3.23
C ARG A 79 -12.43 9.23 2.79
N ARG A 80 -11.97 8.63 1.69
CA ARG A 80 -12.53 7.38 1.17
C ARG A 80 -11.72 6.19 1.68
N PHE A 81 -12.31 5.45 2.60
CA PHE A 81 -11.68 4.30 3.25
C PHE A 81 -12.24 2.97 2.71
N ASP A 82 -11.42 1.93 2.77
CA ASP A 82 -11.88 0.55 2.59
C ASP A 82 -11.87 -0.16 3.96
N PRO A 83 -13.01 -0.21 4.67
CA PRO A 83 -13.05 -0.75 6.02
C PRO A 83 -12.74 -2.25 6.07
N VAL A 84 -13.07 -3.00 5.02
CA VAL A 84 -12.83 -4.45 4.96
C VAL A 84 -11.33 -4.70 4.81
N LEU A 85 -10.68 -4.00 3.90
CA LEU A 85 -9.24 -4.12 3.71
C LEU A 85 -8.47 -3.57 4.91
N ALA A 86 -8.93 -2.48 5.53
CA ALA A 86 -8.36 -1.93 6.74
C ALA A 86 -8.46 -2.89 7.93
N LEU A 87 -9.59 -3.59 8.10
CA LEU A 87 -9.72 -4.61 9.13
C LEU A 87 -8.76 -5.77 8.91
N PHE A 88 -8.55 -6.17 7.66
CA PHE A 88 -7.55 -7.18 7.31
C PHE A 88 -6.12 -6.71 7.62
N VAL A 89 -5.78 -5.47 7.26
CA VAL A 89 -4.48 -4.84 7.60
C VAL A 89 -4.27 -4.86 9.12
N ALA A 90 -5.29 -4.44 9.87
CA ALA A 90 -5.24 -4.39 11.33
C ALA A 90 -5.07 -5.79 11.93
N GLY A 91 -5.83 -6.77 11.45
CA GLY A 91 -5.70 -8.17 11.85
C GLY A 91 -4.29 -8.71 11.58
N CYS A 92 -3.74 -8.45 10.39
CA CYS A 92 -2.36 -8.82 10.07
C CYS A 92 -1.36 -8.16 11.02
N ALA A 93 -1.48 -6.85 11.26
CA ALA A 93 -0.59 -6.11 12.14
C ALA A 93 -0.60 -6.66 13.57
N VAL A 94 -1.77 -6.93 14.14
CA VAL A 94 -1.91 -7.54 15.47
C VAL A 94 -1.33 -8.96 15.51
N LEU A 95 -1.50 -9.74 14.45
CA LEU A 95 -1.07 -11.14 14.39
C LEU A 95 0.38 -11.35 13.92
N THR A 96 1.08 -10.31 13.47
CA THR A 96 2.48 -10.43 13.01
C THR A 96 3.43 -10.91 14.11
N GLY A 97 3.15 -10.57 15.38
CA GLY A 97 3.89 -11.06 16.54
C GLY A 97 3.51 -12.49 16.98
N VAL A 98 2.45 -13.07 16.40
CA VAL A 98 1.90 -14.38 16.77
C VAL A 98 2.18 -15.42 15.69
N THR A 99 2.11 -15.03 14.41
CA THR A 99 2.26 -15.96 13.29
C THR A 99 3.11 -15.38 12.16
N VAL A 100 4.05 -16.20 11.67
CA VAL A 100 4.87 -15.88 10.48
C VAL A 100 4.00 -15.67 9.24
N VAL A 101 2.87 -16.40 9.15
CA VAL A 101 1.92 -16.29 8.04
C VAL A 101 1.31 -14.90 7.95
N ALA A 102 0.89 -14.30 9.07
CA ALA A 102 0.35 -12.94 9.08
C ALA A 102 1.40 -11.92 8.63
N GLY A 103 2.67 -12.09 9.06
CA GLY A 103 3.78 -11.27 8.61
C GLY A 103 4.05 -11.39 7.10
N ALA A 104 4.02 -12.61 6.57
CA ALA A 104 4.19 -12.86 5.14
C ALA A 104 3.05 -12.24 4.31
N LEU A 105 1.80 -12.38 4.77
CA LEU A 105 0.64 -11.77 4.11
C LEU A 105 0.73 -10.23 4.11
N ALA A 106 1.12 -9.63 5.25
CA ALA A 106 1.30 -8.19 5.38
C ALA A 106 2.40 -7.63 4.48
N MET A 107 3.50 -8.37 4.31
CA MET A 107 4.64 -7.90 3.53
C MET A 107 4.47 -8.16 2.02
N VAL A 108 3.92 -9.32 1.66
CA VAL A 108 3.92 -9.77 0.26
C VAL A 108 2.60 -9.44 -0.43
N VAL A 109 1.47 -9.78 0.18
CA VAL A 109 0.15 -9.70 -0.47
C VAL A 109 -0.47 -8.33 -0.31
N LEU A 110 -0.34 -7.73 0.86
CA LEU A 110 -1.03 -6.50 1.20
C LEU A 110 -0.65 -5.29 0.31
N PRO A 111 0.62 -5.05 -0.05
CA PRO A 111 0.96 -3.94 -0.95
C PRO A 111 0.26 -4.04 -2.31
N TYR A 112 0.20 -5.26 -2.88
CA TYR A 112 -0.52 -5.50 -4.14
C TYR A 112 -2.03 -5.49 -3.97
N ALA A 113 -2.56 -5.92 -2.83
CA ALA A 113 -3.99 -5.85 -2.56
C ALA A 113 -4.46 -4.39 -2.50
N LEU A 114 -3.72 -3.53 -1.80
CA LEU A 114 -3.97 -2.09 -1.74
C LEU A 114 -3.92 -1.44 -3.13
N ALA A 115 -2.87 -1.74 -3.90
CA ALA A 115 -2.74 -1.22 -5.26
C ALA A 115 -3.82 -1.76 -6.22
N TYR A 116 -4.08 -3.07 -6.22
CA TYR A 116 -5.08 -3.67 -7.10
C TYR A 116 -6.50 -3.20 -6.78
N GLY A 117 -6.87 -3.17 -5.50
CA GLY A 117 -8.21 -2.76 -5.08
C GLY A 117 -8.52 -1.32 -5.48
N THR A 118 -7.53 -0.44 -5.41
CA THR A 118 -7.65 0.96 -5.82
C THR A 118 -7.58 1.14 -7.35
N LEU A 119 -6.71 0.39 -8.03
CA LEU A 119 -6.54 0.48 -9.49
C LEU A 119 -7.64 -0.21 -10.31
N ARG A 120 -8.40 -1.14 -9.74
CA ARG A 120 -9.54 -1.80 -10.42
C ARG A 120 -10.88 -1.44 -9.76
N ASP A 121 -10.91 -0.51 -8.82
CA ASP A 121 -12.09 -0.12 -8.03
C ASP A 121 -12.81 -1.34 -7.41
N LYS A 122 -12.02 -2.28 -6.88
CA LYS A 122 -12.49 -3.54 -6.27
C LYS A 122 -12.15 -3.57 -4.78
N PRO A 123 -13.07 -3.16 -3.89
CA PRO A 123 -12.79 -3.12 -2.46
C PRO A 123 -12.78 -4.50 -1.78
N GLY A 124 -12.19 -4.56 -0.59
CA GLY A 124 -12.24 -5.67 0.36
C GLY A 124 -11.62 -6.98 -0.16
N LEU A 125 -12.34 -8.09 -0.01
CA LEU A 125 -11.85 -9.44 -0.37
C LEU A 125 -11.46 -9.58 -1.85
N LYS A 126 -12.10 -8.81 -2.73
CA LYS A 126 -11.74 -8.79 -4.15
C LYS A 126 -10.35 -8.19 -4.37
N ALA A 127 -9.99 -7.18 -3.57
CA ALA A 127 -8.65 -6.58 -3.56
C ALA A 127 -7.60 -7.61 -3.15
N LEU A 128 -7.86 -8.34 -2.06
CA LEU A 128 -6.96 -9.37 -1.53
C LEU A 128 -6.74 -10.51 -2.52
N ARG A 129 -7.82 -11.01 -3.13
CA ARG A 129 -7.71 -12.05 -4.16
C ARG A 129 -6.90 -11.57 -5.36
N GLY A 130 -7.13 -10.33 -5.83
CA GLY A 130 -6.34 -9.75 -6.91
C GLY A 130 -4.86 -9.60 -6.56
N GLY A 131 -4.56 -9.10 -5.35
CA GLY A 131 -3.19 -8.99 -4.85
C GLY A 131 -2.48 -10.34 -4.77
N ALA A 132 -3.15 -11.38 -4.26
CA ALA A 132 -2.59 -12.72 -4.19
C ALA A 132 -2.29 -13.31 -5.60
N ILE A 133 -3.19 -13.08 -6.57
CA ILE A 133 -2.98 -13.50 -7.96
C ILE A 133 -1.77 -12.78 -8.57
N LEU A 134 -1.61 -11.48 -8.35
CA LEU A 134 -0.48 -10.71 -8.86
C LEU A 134 0.86 -11.20 -8.29
N VAL A 135 0.90 -11.49 -6.99
CA VAL A 135 2.07 -12.07 -6.33
C VAL A 135 2.42 -13.43 -6.95
N ALA A 136 1.42 -14.30 -7.16
CA ALA A 136 1.62 -15.61 -7.77
C ALA A 136 2.08 -15.51 -9.24
N PHE A 137 1.62 -14.49 -9.97
CA PHE A 137 1.97 -14.27 -11.37
C PHE A 137 3.45 -13.86 -11.55
N LYS A 138 3.97 -12.97 -10.71
CA LYS A 138 5.38 -12.53 -10.75
C LYS A 138 5.98 -12.43 -9.34
N PRO A 139 6.40 -13.55 -8.73
CA PRO A 139 6.87 -13.58 -7.34
C PRO A 139 8.15 -12.75 -7.11
N LEU A 140 9.06 -12.71 -8.09
CA LEU A 140 10.31 -11.93 -8.00
C LEU A 140 10.04 -10.42 -7.85
N TRP A 141 8.98 -9.94 -8.49
CA TRP A 141 8.55 -8.55 -8.42
C TRP A 141 7.98 -8.22 -7.05
N ALA A 142 7.28 -9.16 -6.42
CA ALA A 142 6.80 -9.02 -5.05
C ALA A 142 7.95 -8.95 -4.04
N LEU A 143 8.97 -9.79 -4.19
CA LEU A 143 10.18 -9.72 -3.36
C LEU A 143 10.90 -8.38 -3.50
N THR A 144 10.92 -7.80 -4.71
CA THR A 144 11.51 -6.47 -4.93
C THR A 144 10.76 -5.40 -4.15
N ILE A 145 9.41 -5.45 -4.16
CA ILE A 145 8.58 -4.54 -3.36
C ILE A 145 8.85 -4.72 -1.87
N VAL A 146 8.94 -5.96 -1.38
CA VAL A 146 9.29 -6.24 0.02
C VAL A 146 10.64 -5.65 0.38
N ALA A 147 11.67 -5.86 -0.45
CA ALA A 147 12.99 -5.29 -0.23
C ALA A 147 12.97 -3.75 -0.19
N LEU A 148 12.21 -3.10 -1.07
CA LEU A 148 12.03 -1.65 -1.06
C LEU A 148 11.30 -1.16 0.19
N HIS A 149 10.30 -1.90 0.69
CA HIS A 149 9.61 -1.56 1.93
C HIS A 149 10.55 -1.68 3.14
N TRP A 150 11.42 -2.70 3.18
CA TRP A 150 12.45 -2.83 4.21
C TRP A 150 13.47 -1.69 4.17
N LEU A 151 13.98 -1.36 3.00
CA LEU A 151 14.92 -0.24 2.83
C LEU A 151 14.28 1.10 3.19
N GLY A 152 13.02 1.32 2.77
CA GLY A 152 12.26 2.51 3.13
C GLY A 152 12.00 2.59 4.64
N GLY A 153 11.62 1.48 5.27
CA GLY A 153 11.43 1.39 6.71
C GLY A 153 12.71 1.70 7.48
N PHE A 154 13.85 1.15 7.04
CA PHE A 154 15.16 1.45 7.60
C PHE A 154 15.52 2.94 7.45
N ALA A 155 15.30 3.53 6.28
CA ALA A 155 15.55 4.96 6.05
C ALA A 155 14.64 5.85 6.92
N ALA A 156 13.39 5.48 7.10
CA ALA A 156 12.47 6.17 8.00
C ALA A 156 12.94 6.09 9.46
N ALA A 157 13.39 4.93 9.92
CA ALA A 157 13.94 4.76 11.26
C ALA A 157 15.24 5.55 11.47
N ALA A 158 16.18 5.46 10.52
CA ALA A 158 17.47 6.15 10.59
C ALA A 158 17.33 7.68 10.56
N SER A 159 16.28 8.20 9.90
CA SER A 159 15.98 9.64 9.84
C SER A 159 15.13 10.15 11.01
N THR A 160 15.06 9.42 12.14
CA THR A 160 14.18 9.74 13.29
C THR A 160 12.72 9.98 12.90
N GLY A 161 12.25 9.31 11.84
CA GLY A 161 10.87 9.39 11.36
C GLY A 161 10.59 10.55 10.39
N VAL A 162 11.54 11.45 10.13
CA VAL A 162 11.33 12.59 9.21
C VAL A 162 10.99 12.09 7.80
N LEU A 163 11.70 11.07 7.32
CA LEU A 163 11.42 10.49 6.01
C LEU A 163 10.12 9.67 5.97
N ALA A 164 9.53 9.30 7.11
CA ALA A 164 8.28 8.52 7.12
C ALA A 164 7.14 9.24 6.39
N VAL A 165 7.12 10.58 6.44
CA VAL A 165 6.16 11.43 5.73
C VAL A 165 6.19 11.20 4.21
N VAL A 166 7.35 10.90 3.66
CA VAL A 166 7.59 10.85 2.21
C VAL A 166 7.72 9.41 1.73
N VAL A 167 8.36 8.55 2.52
CA VAL A 167 8.67 7.16 2.17
C VAL A 167 7.40 6.33 1.99
N VAL A 168 6.43 6.43 2.89
CA VAL A 168 5.21 5.60 2.78
C VAL A 168 4.41 5.94 1.52
N PRO A 169 4.09 7.23 1.26
CA PRO A 169 3.40 7.58 0.01
C PRO A 169 4.21 7.24 -1.25
N LEU A 170 5.54 7.41 -1.22
CA LEU A 170 6.43 7.04 -2.33
C LEU A 170 6.37 5.53 -2.63
N LEU A 171 6.50 4.68 -1.62
CA LEU A 171 6.44 3.23 -1.78
C LEU A 171 5.09 2.79 -2.35
N LEU A 172 3.99 3.41 -1.90
CA LEU A 172 2.65 3.14 -2.44
C LEU A 172 2.53 3.55 -3.91
N VAL A 173 3.10 4.68 -4.33
CA VAL A 173 3.14 5.08 -5.76
C VAL A 173 3.96 4.09 -6.58
N VAL A 174 5.11 3.64 -6.06
CA VAL A 174 5.95 2.64 -6.71
C VAL A 174 5.19 1.31 -6.88
N THR A 175 4.53 0.81 -5.83
CA THR A 175 3.74 -0.42 -5.89
C THR A 175 2.55 -0.28 -6.84
N ALA A 176 1.86 0.87 -6.85
CA ALA A 176 0.77 1.13 -7.78
C ALA A 176 1.26 1.15 -9.24
N THR A 177 2.35 1.86 -9.54
CA THR A 177 2.93 1.94 -10.89
C THR A 177 3.34 0.55 -11.40
N GLN A 178 3.95 -0.24 -10.53
CA GLN A 178 4.30 -1.62 -10.83
C GLN A 178 3.07 -2.49 -11.07
N THR A 179 2.01 -2.32 -10.27
CA THR A 179 0.76 -3.06 -10.43
C THR A 179 0.07 -2.73 -11.77
N ILE A 180 0.11 -1.48 -12.22
CA ILE A 180 -0.36 -1.08 -13.55
C ILE A 180 0.38 -1.88 -14.63
N GLY A 181 1.72 -1.89 -14.59
CA GLY A 181 2.52 -2.64 -15.57
C GLY A 181 2.23 -4.15 -15.58
N LEU A 182 1.98 -4.76 -14.41
CA LEU A 182 1.58 -6.18 -14.33
C LEU A 182 0.19 -6.42 -14.92
N LEU A 183 -0.74 -5.50 -14.70
CA LEU A 183 -2.09 -5.60 -15.26
C LEU A 183 -2.07 -5.45 -16.79
N ASP A 184 -1.28 -4.53 -17.33
CA ASP A 184 -1.09 -4.38 -18.77
C ASP A 184 -0.47 -5.65 -19.39
N GLU A 185 0.52 -6.25 -18.73
CA GLU A 185 1.12 -7.51 -19.17
C GLU A 185 0.06 -8.63 -19.21
N ILE A 186 -0.76 -8.78 -18.17
CA ILE A 186 -1.84 -9.77 -18.13
C ILE A 186 -2.86 -9.53 -19.24
N ASP A 187 -3.32 -8.29 -19.42
CA ASP A 187 -4.33 -7.93 -20.42
C ASP A 187 -3.81 -8.20 -21.85
N THR A 188 -2.53 -7.93 -22.13
CA THR A 188 -1.91 -8.25 -23.43
C THR A 188 -1.80 -9.77 -23.69
N LEU A 189 -1.51 -10.57 -22.67
CA LEU A 189 -1.44 -12.04 -22.78
C LEU A 189 -2.83 -12.65 -23.01
N GLN A 190 -3.86 -12.13 -22.33
CA GLN A 190 -5.24 -12.54 -22.52
C GLN A 190 -5.74 -12.19 -23.93
N GLY A 191 -5.40 -10.99 -24.44
CA GLY A 191 -5.73 -10.58 -25.81
C GLY A 191 -5.07 -11.43 -26.90
N ARG A 192 -3.88 -11.99 -26.65
CA ARG A 192 -3.19 -12.89 -27.59
C ARG A 192 -3.73 -14.32 -27.59
N THR A 193 -4.23 -14.79 -26.45
CA THR A 193 -4.69 -16.18 -26.28
C THR A 193 -6.14 -16.40 -26.73
N TRP A 194 -6.92 -15.33 -26.87
CA TRP A 194 -8.28 -15.40 -27.40
C TRP A 194 -8.38 -14.63 -28.73
N PRO A 195 -8.06 -15.26 -29.88
CA PRO A 195 -8.43 -14.67 -31.15
C PRO A 195 -9.96 -14.56 -31.15
N ALA A 196 -10.46 -13.34 -31.35
CA ALA A 196 -11.88 -13.06 -31.49
C ALA A 196 -12.50 -14.10 -32.44
N ARG A 197 -13.40 -14.94 -31.92
CA ARG A 197 -14.28 -15.71 -32.78
C ARG A 197 -15.10 -14.68 -33.54
N ARG A 198 -14.70 -14.43 -34.79
CA ARG A 198 -15.52 -13.75 -35.78
C ARG A 198 -16.67 -14.65 -36.17
#